data_AF-A0A4Q2QS85-F1
#
_entry.id   AF-A0A4Q2QS85-F1
#
_cell.length_a   1.000
_cell.length_b   1.000
_cell.length_c   1.000
_cell.angle_alpha   90.00
_cell.angle_beta   90.00
_cell.angle_gamma   90.00
#
_symmetry.space_group_name_H-M   'P 1'
#
loop_
_entity.id
_entity.type
_entity.pdbx_description
1 polymer ?
#
loop_
_entity_poly.entity_id
_entity_poly.type
_entity_poly.pdbx_seq_one_letter_code
_entity_poly.pdbx_strand_id
1 'polypeptide(L)'
;EEAPGVYDALPFLIANTKQVMGLAASAQEPYVNTAGLNVVVLGGGDTAMDCVRTALRHGARQVTCAYRRDEANMPGSKKEVKNAREEGALFEFNVQPVTLELDENGRVNGVRFLRTELGAPDAGGRRR
;
A
#
# COMPACT_ATOMS: atom_id res chain seq x y z
N GLU A 1 -9.02 4.88 10.32
CA GLU A 1 -7.57 5.03 10.04
C GLU A 1 -6.74 4.62 11.26
N GLU A 2 -7.20 4.87 12.49
CA GLU A 2 -6.46 4.53 13.74
C GLU A 2 -6.60 3.07 14.22
N ALA A 3 -7.13 2.17 13.39
CA ALA A 3 -7.34 0.79 13.80
C ALA A 3 -6.00 0.02 13.86
N PRO A 4 -5.78 -0.87 14.85
CA PRO A 4 -4.60 -1.74 14.88
C PRO A 4 -4.43 -2.52 13.57
N GLY A 5 -3.25 -2.40 12.96
CA GLY A 5 -2.93 -3.00 11.65
C GLY A 5 -3.04 -2.05 10.47
N VAL A 6 -3.44 -0.80 10.68
CA VAL A 6 -3.35 0.29 9.70
C VAL A 6 -2.13 1.14 10.00
N TYR A 7 -1.34 1.42 8.97
CA TYR A 7 -0.10 2.19 9.11
C TYR A 7 0.00 3.24 8.03
N ASP A 8 0.42 4.44 8.42
CA ASP A 8 0.82 5.47 7.49
C ASP A 8 2.13 5.10 6.80
N ALA A 9 2.23 5.44 5.51
CA ALA A 9 3.37 5.05 4.69
C ALA A 9 4.70 5.65 5.17
N LEU A 10 4.71 6.93 5.54
CA LEU A 10 5.95 7.61 5.95
C LEU A 10 6.53 7.00 7.24
N PRO A 11 5.78 6.88 8.35
CA PRO A 11 6.28 6.18 9.55
C PRO A 11 6.76 4.75 9.26
N PHE A 12 6.04 4.00 8.43
CA PHE A 12 6.44 2.64 8.05
C PHE A 12 7.81 2.61 7.34
N LEU A 13 8.01 3.48 6.34
CA LEU A 13 9.26 3.55 5.58
C LEU A 13 10.44 4.08 6.40
N ILE A 14 10.20 5.08 7.26
CA ILE A 14 11.24 5.61 8.16
C ILE A 14 11.66 4.54 9.16
N ALA A 15 10.70 3.85 9.79
CA ALA A 15 10.99 2.77 10.74
C ALA A 15 11.77 1.62 10.08
N ASN A 16 11.40 1.24 8.86
CA ASN A 16 12.15 0.26 8.08
C ASN A 16 13.60 0.71 7.81
N THR A 17 13.79 1.97 7.41
CA THR A 17 15.12 2.53 7.12
C THR A 17 16.00 2.51 8.38
N LYS A 18 15.46 2.93 9.53
CA LYS A 18 16.16 2.85 10.82
C LYS A 18 16.58 1.42 11.15
N GLN A 19 15.69 0.45 10.97
CA GLN A 19 15.98 -0.96 11.23
C GLN A 19 17.12 -1.48 10.34
N VAL A 20 17.11 -1.17 9.04
CA VAL A 20 18.17 -1.57 8.10
C VAL A 20 19.52 -0.92 8.46
N MET A 21 19.49 0.32 8.95
CA MET A 21 20.68 1.05 9.38
C MET A 21 21.16 0.68 10.79
N GLY A 22 20.45 -0.19 11.52
CA GLY A 22 20.77 -0.53 12.91
C GLY A 22 20.56 0.62 13.90
N LEU A 23 19.73 1.60 13.54
CA LEU A 23 19.38 2.73 14.41
C LEU A 23 18.27 2.32 15.39
N ALA A 24 18.25 2.96 16.56
CA ALA A 24 17.23 2.71 17.56
C ALA A 24 15.83 3.06 17.04
N ALA A 25 14.86 2.16 17.29
CA ALA A 25 13.45 2.44 17.06
C ALA A 25 12.96 3.56 17.98
N SER A 26 11.99 4.35 17.51
CA SER A 26 11.30 5.34 18.32
C SER A 26 9.85 4.94 18.53
N ALA A 27 9.25 5.39 19.64
CA ALA A 27 7.84 5.14 19.93
C ALA A 27 6.89 5.75 18.88
N GLN A 28 7.32 6.82 18.22
CA GLN A 28 6.58 7.51 17.17
C GLN A 28 6.63 6.79 15.80
N GLU A 29 7.62 5.92 15.60
CA GLU A 29 7.86 5.20 14.34
C GLU A 29 8.18 3.73 14.67
N PRO A 30 7.19 2.99 15.21
CA PRO A 30 7.40 1.60 15.59
C PRO A 30 7.73 0.78 14.35
N TYR A 31 8.76 -0.06 14.44
CA TYR A 31 9.09 -1.00 13.36
C TYR A 31 7.97 -2.02 13.19
N VAL A 32 7.45 -2.11 11.97
CA VAL A 32 6.41 -3.06 11.58
C VAL A 32 7.05 -4.14 10.73
N ASN A 33 7.13 -5.36 11.27
CA ASN A 33 7.53 -6.53 10.50
C ASN A 33 6.33 -7.11 9.77
N THR A 34 6.40 -7.17 8.45
CA THR A 34 5.31 -7.70 7.61
C THR A 34 5.49 -9.17 7.21
N ALA A 35 6.53 -9.84 7.70
CA ALA A 35 6.79 -11.25 7.41
C ALA A 35 5.58 -12.16 7.66
N GLY A 36 5.20 -12.96 6.65
CA GLY A 36 4.08 -13.90 6.73
C GLY A 36 2.68 -13.27 6.70
N LEU A 37 2.56 -11.94 6.66
CA LEU A 37 1.27 -11.24 6.62
C LEU A 37 0.73 -11.08 5.19
N ASN A 38 -0.59 -10.86 5.09
CA ASN A 38 -1.21 -10.32 3.87
C ASN A 38 -1.26 -8.80 4.00
N VAL A 39 -0.58 -8.09 3.10
CA VAL A 39 -0.46 -6.62 3.14
C VAL A 39 -1.26 -6.02 1.99
N VAL A 40 -2.07 -5.00 2.30
CA VAL A 40 -2.75 -4.19 1.29
C VAL A 40 -2.20 -2.77 1.38
N VAL A 41 -1.61 -2.29 0.28
CA VAL A 41 -1.12 -0.92 0.15
C VAL A 41 -2.15 -0.10 -0.62
N LEU A 42 -2.68 0.95 -0.01
CA LEU A 42 -3.68 1.84 -0.61
C LEU A 42 -2.98 3.02 -1.30
N GLY A 43 -2.90 3.01 -2.63
CA GLY A 43 -2.25 4.08 -3.38
C GLY A 43 -1.63 3.59 -4.68
N GLY A 44 -1.02 4.52 -5.42
CA GLY A 44 -0.34 4.21 -6.70
C GLY A 44 0.80 5.18 -7.04
N GLY A 45 1.24 6.00 -6.09
CA GLY A 45 2.42 6.87 -6.27
C GLY A 45 3.71 6.15 -5.90
N ASP A 46 4.83 6.86 -6.00
CA ASP A 46 6.15 6.30 -5.65
C ASP A 46 6.20 5.81 -4.19
N THR A 47 5.64 6.57 -3.25
CA THR A 47 5.50 6.16 -1.84
C THR A 47 4.75 4.83 -1.68
N ALA A 48 3.73 4.58 -2.52
CA ALA A 48 3.02 3.29 -2.48
C ALA A 48 3.90 2.16 -3.01
N MET A 49 4.68 2.40 -4.06
CA MET A 49 5.64 1.41 -4.59
C MET A 49 6.73 1.08 -3.57
N ASP A 50 7.25 2.08 -2.86
CA ASP A 50 8.21 1.88 -1.78
C ASP A 50 7.64 0.99 -0.67
N CYS A 51 6.39 1.23 -0.26
CA CYS A 51 5.71 0.39 0.73
C CYS A 51 5.52 -1.04 0.24
N VAL A 52 5.06 -1.23 -1.01
CA VAL A 52 4.85 -2.55 -1.63
C VAL A 52 6.15 -3.35 -1.64
N ARG A 53 7.21 -2.74 -2.16
CA ARG A 53 8.53 -3.36 -2.32
C ARG A 53 9.21 -3.61 -0.98
N THR A 54 8.95 -2.79 0.02
CA THR A 54 9.43 -3.00 1.41
C THR A 54 8.73 -4.20 2.04
N ALA A 55 7.40 -4.29 1.93
CA ALA A 55 6.64 -5.41 2.48
C ALA A 55 7.02 -6.76 1.82
N LEU A 56 7.24 -6.77 0.51
CA LEU A 56 7.75 -7.95 -0.19
C LEU A 56 9.11 -8.40 0.36
N ARG A 57 10.04 -7.46 0.58
CA ARG A 57 11.38 -7.75 1.12
C ARG A 57 11.40 -8.21 2.57
N HIS A 58 10.40 -7.81 3.36
CA HIS A 58 10.21 -8.37 4.70
C HIS A 58 9.75 -9.84 4.67
N GLY A 59 9.33 -10.35 3.51
CA GLY A 59 8.78 -11.69 3.38
C GLY A 59 7.28 -11.77 3.70
N ALA A 60 6.52 -10.71 3.40
CA ALA A 60 5.06 -10.77 3.44
C ALA A 60 4.55 -11.93 2.57
N ARG A 61 3.53 -12.64 3.04
CA ARG A 61 2.93 -13.79 2.34
C ARG A 61 2.31 -13.35 1.01
N GLN A 62 1.68 -12.18 1.00
CA GLN A 62 1.05 -11.59 -0.17
C GLN A 62 1.04 -10.07 -0.01
N VAL A 63 1.34 -9.34 -1.08
CA VAL A 63 1.26 -7.88 -1.10
C VAL A 63 0.40 -7.45 -2.27
N THR A 64 -0.68 -6.72 -1.98
CA THR A 64 -1.62 -6.20 -2.97
C THR A 64 -1.58 -4.67 -2.96
N CYS A 65 -1.23 -4.07 -4.08
CA CYS A 65 -1.38 -2.64 -4.32
C CYS A 65 -2.78 -2.35 -4.84
N ALA A 66 -3.60 -1.66 -4.06
CA ALA A 66 -4.96 -1.28 -4.44
C ALA A 66 -4.98 0.19 -4.89
N TYR A 67 -5.42 0.43 -6.12
CA TYR A 67 -5.43 1.75 -6.73
C TYR A 67 -6.80 2.09 -7.34
N ARG A 68 -7.28 3.32 -7.08
CA ARG A 68 -8.63 3.77 -7.45
C ARG A 68 -8.85 4.07 -8.93
N ARG A 69 -7.81 3.99 -9.76
CA ARG A 69 -7.86 4.21 -11.22
C ARG A 69 -7.17 3.05 -11.94
N ASP A 70 -7.16 3.11 -13.26
CA ASP A 70 -6.44 2.16 -14.10
C ASP A 70 -4.91 2.30 -13.96
N GLU A 71 -4.19 1.32 -14.53
CA GLU A 71 -2.73 1.29 -14.54
C GLU A 71 -2.12 2.48 -15.32
N ALA A 72 -2.76 2.90 -16.41
CA ALA A 72 -2.25 3.98 -17.26
C ALA A 72 -2.23 5.34 -16.55
N ASN A 73 -3.13 5.55 -15.60
CA ASN A 73 -3.23 6.77 -14.79
C ASN A 73 -2.49 6.67 -13.45
N MET A 74 -1.76 5.58 -13.19
CA MET A 74 -0.99 5.42 -11.97
C MET A 74 0.15 6.46 -11.93
N PRO A 75 0.26 7.27 -10.85
CA PRO A 75 1.22 8.36 -10.79
C PRO A 75 2.67 7.90 -10.52
N GLY A 76 2.84 6.69 -9.97
CA GLY A 76 4.15 6.12 -9.71
C GLY A 76 4.93 5.85 -10.99
N SER A 77 6.26 5.86 -10.87
CA SER A 77 7.15 5.56 -11.98
C SER A 77 6.84 4.19 -12.60
N LYS A 78 6.66 4.14 -13.94
CA LYS A 78 6.43 2.89 -14.68
C LYS A 78 7.49 1.81 -14.38
N LYS A 79 8.73 2.25 -14.13
CA LYS A 79 9.83 1.36 -13.75
C LYS A 79 9.58 0.74 -12.38
N GLU A 80 9.14 1.52 -11.40
CA GLU A 80 8.85 1.04 -10.05
C GLU A 80 7.66 0.08 -10.02
N VAL A 81 6.60 0.39 -10.76
CA VAL A 81 5.43 -0.51 -10.91
C VAL A 81 5.86 -1.84 -11.51
N LYS A 82 6.68 -1.81 -12.57
CA LYS A 82 7.23 -3.01 -13.21
C LYS A 82 8.08 -3.83 -12.23
N ASN A 83 9.02 -3.19 -11.54
CA ASN A 83 9.89 -3.87 -10.56
C ASN A 83 9.06 -4.52 -9.44
N ALA A 84 8.05 -3.81 -8.91
CA ALA A 84 7.17 -4.36 -7.89
C ALA A 84 6.40 -5.59 -8.38
N ARG A 85 5.92 -5.56 -9.63
CA ARG A 85 5.24 -6.72 -10.25
C ARG A 85 6.19 -7.91 -10.46
N GLU A 86 7.43 -7.64 -10.89
CA GLU A 86 8.47 -8.68 -11.04
C GLU A 86 8.89 -9.30 -9.70
N GLU A 87 8.84 -8.53 -8.61
CA GLU A 87 9.05 -9.02 -7.24
C GLU A 87 7.85 -9.76 -6.64
N GLY A 88 6.72 -9.86 -7.37
CA GLY A 88 5.54 -10.62 -6.98
C GLY A 88 4.39 -9.81 -6.39
N ALA A 89 4.41 -8.48 -6.49
CA ALA A 89 3.27 -7.66 -6.09
C ALA A 89 2.04 -7.93 -6.96
N LEU A 90 0.89 -8.01 -6.32
CA LEU A 90 -0.41 -8.02 -6.97
C LEU A 90 -0.93 -6.61 -7.10
N PHE A 91 -1.64 -6.33 -8.19
CA PHE A 91 -2.23 -5.01 -8.44
C PHE A 91 -3.73 -5.15 -8.65
N GLU A 92 -4.49 -4.44 -7.82
CA GLU A 92 -5.92 -4.25 -7.99
C GLU A 92 -6.15 -2.82 -8.45
N PHE A 93 -6.55 -2.66 -9.70
CA PHE A 93 -6.88 -1.37 -10.29
C PHE A 93 -8.38 -1.12 -10.21
N ASN A 94 -8.75 0.16 -10.36
CA ASN A 94 -10.13 0.60 -10.31
C ASN A 94 -10.86 0.14 -9.03
N VAL A 95 -10.19 0.26 -7.89
CA VAL A 95 -10.76 -0.06 -6.56
C VAL A 95 -10.59 1.09 -5.60
N GLN A 96 -11.69 1.55 -5.01
CA GLN A 96 -11.69 2.55 -3.96
C GLN A 96 -12.02 1.89 -2.61
N PRO A 97 -11.14 2.00 -1.60
CA PRO A 97 -11.44 1.50 -0.27
C PRO A 97 -12.60 2.31 0.33
N VAL A 98 -13.56 1.63 0.93
CA VAL A 98 -14.72 2.27 1.59
C VAL A 98 -14.81 1.99 3.07
N THR A 99 -14.37 0.81 3.52
CA THR A 99 -14.49 0.40 4.92
C THR A 99 -13.35 -0.54 5.29
N LEU A 100 -12.79 -0.33 6.47
CA LEU A 100 -11.91 -1.30 7.13
C LEU A 100 -12.79 -2.25 7.93
N GLU A 101 -12.69 -3.53 7.63
CA GLU A 101 -13.39 -4.57 8.38
C GLU A 101 -12.51 -4.97 9.57
N LEU A 102 -13.11 -5.05 10.75
CA LEU A 102 -12.43 -5.39 12.00
C LEU A 102 -12.89 -6.75 12.50
N ASP A 103 -12.00 -7.48 13.17
CA ASP A 103 -12.34 -8.70 13.90
C ASP A 103 -12.98 -8.39 15.26
N GLU A 104 -13.35 -9.45 15.98
CA GLU A 104 -13.95 -9.36 17.33
C GLU A 104 -13.03 -8.67 18.36
N ASN A 105 -11.72 -8.58 18.09
CA ASN A 105 -10.73 -7.91 18.93
C ASN A 105 -10.42 -6.48 18.45
N GLY A 106 -11.15 -5.97 17.45
CA GLY A 106 -10.95 -4.64 16.88
C GLY A 106 -9.72 -4.51 15.96
N ARG A 107 -9.10 -5.62 15.54
CA ARG A 107 -7.97 -5.61 14.59
C ARG A 107 -8.46 -5.67 13.16
N VAL A 108 -7.74 -5.03 12.23
CA VAL A 108 -8.09 -5.10 10.81
C VAL A 108 -8.02 -6.55 10.31
N ASN A 109 -9.12 -7.03 9.73
CA ASN A 109 -9.20 -8.34 9.08
C ASN A 109 -9.47 -8.24 7.57
N GLY A 110 -9.78 -7.04 7.06
CA GLY A 110 -10.03 -6.82 5.64
C GLY A 110 -10.29 -5.36 5.27
N VAL A 111 -10.34 -5.11 3.96
CA VAL A 111 -10.82 -3.84 3.39
C VAL A 111 -11.92 -4.16 2.40
N ARG A 112 -13.04 -3.45 2.53
CA ARG A 112 -14.11 -3.42 1.53
C ARG A 112 -13.75 -2.38 0.47
N PHE A 113 -13.89 -2.77 -0.79
CA PHE A 113 -13.65 -1.91 -1.95
C PHE A 113 -14.93 -1.76 -2.77
N LEU A 114 -15.10 -0.58 -3.40
CA LEU A 114 -15.98 -0.39 -4.54
C LEU A 114 -15.16 -0.45 -5.82
N ARG A 115 -15.70 -1.11 -6.85
CA ARG A 115 -15.13 -1.03 -8.21
C ARG A 115 -15.47 0.33 -8.81
N THR A 116 -14.47 0.98 -9.38
CA THR A 116 -14.61 2.28 -10.05
C THR A 116 -14.49 2.11 -11.56
N GLU A 117 -14.95 3.10 -12.30
CA GLU A 117 -14.71 3.21 -13.74
C GLU A 117 -14.28 4.64 -14.03
N LEU A 118 -13.41 4.83 -15.01
CA LEU A 118 -12.95 6.15 -15.39
C LEU A 118 -14.04 6.87 -16.18
N GLY A 119 -14.53 7.99 -15.67
CA GLY A 119 -15.41 8.89 -16.40
C GLY A 119 -14.70 9.64 -17.52
N ALA A 120 -15.41 10.59 -18.13
CA ALA A 120 -14.84 11.45 -19.16
C ALA A 120 -13.61 12.22 -18.63
N PRO A 121 -12.59 12.47 -19.48
CA PRO A 121 -11.44 13.28 -19.08
C PRO A 121 -11.89 14.69 -18.71
N ASP A 122 -11.43 15.18 -17.55
CA ASP A 122 -11.57 16.58 -17.17
C ASP A 122 -10.60 17.47 -17.96
N ALA A 123 -10.71 18.80 -17.80
CA ALA A 123 -9.89 19.78 -18.53
C ALA A 123 -8.37 19.63 -18.31
N GLY A 124 -7.93 18.88 -17.30
CA GLY A 124 -6.53 18.53 -17.04
C GLY A 124 -6.11 17.18 -17.63
N GLY A 125 -6.95 16.56 -18.46
CA GLY A 125 -6.74 15.22 -19.02
C GLY A 125 -6.95 14.09 -18.02
N ARG A 126 -7.32 14.38 -16.76
CA ARG A 126 -7.56 13.37 -15.73
C ARG A 126 -8.99 12.87 -15.82
N ARG A 127 -9.16 11.58 -16.05
CA ARG A 127 -10.47 10.93 -15.95
C ARG A 127 -10.84 10.78 -14.46
N ARG A 128 -12.05 11.19 -14.08
CA ARG A 128 -12.57 11.11 -12.72
C ARG A 128 -13.55 9.97 -12.57
#